data_AF-A0A7C8F076-F1
#
_entry.id   AF-A0A7C8F076-F1
#
_cell.length_a   1.000
_cell.length_b   1.000
_cell.length_c   1.000
_cell.angle_alpha   90.00
_cell.angle_beta   90.00
_cell.angle_gamma   90.00
#
_symmetry.space_group_name_H-M   'P 1'
#
loop_
_entity.id
_entity.type
_entity.pdbx_description
1 polymer ?
#
loop_
_entity_poly.entity_id
_entity_poly.type
_entity_poly.pdbx_seq_one_letter_code
_entity_poly.pdbx_strand_id
1 'polypeptide(L)'
;MKSRSRLLATSLIVCLSIGIFAVAGYLQAAEDQGTQQGKAAIMEGAKKMMDGNKMIMDIAAKKGMKDADFTAADKMMTDGYDMVVKGEKMMTGSTMAEGKSMVQRGSKMMLDAKKMEVAAAEKKGISQECAAAFDTCGFGEYQIKQGALDWFFGAAGGGW
;
A
#
# COMPACT_ATOMS: atom_id res chain seq x y z
N MET A 1 -60.64 -4.23 22.90
CA MET A 1 -59.27 -3.67 22.86
C MET A 1 -58.30 -4.62 22.14
N LYS A 2 -58.41 -4.81 20.81
CA LYS A 2 -57.59 -5.80 20.07
C LYS A 2 -56.92 -5.25 18.79
N SER A 3 -57.23 -4.00 18.43
CA SER A 3 -56.78 -3.35 17.18
C SER A 3 -55.55 -2.46 17.33
N ARG A 4 -55.20 -2.01 18.55
CA ARG A 4 -54.09 -1.08 18.77
C ARG A 4 -52.69 -1.74 18.76
N SER A 5 -52.56 -3.02 19.14
CA SER A 5 -51.27 -3.72 19.15
C SER A 5 -50.73 -4.08 17.76
N ARG A 6 -51.60 -4.23 16.75
CA ARG A 6 -51.17 -4.60 15.39
C ARG A 6 -50.50 -3.45 14.64
N LEU A 7 -50.89 -2.21 14.93
CA LEU A 7 -50.32 -1.00 14.32
C LEU A 7 -48.92 -0.66 14.87
N LEU A 8 -48.69 -0.89 16.17
CA LEU A 8 -47.36 -0.70 16.77
C LEU A 8 -46.35 -1.76 16.29
N ALA A 9 -46.78 -3.02 16.16
CA ALA A 9 -45.92 -4.10 15.69
C ALA A 9 -45.49 -3.93 14.22
N THR A 10 -46.38 -3.46 13.35
CA THR A 10 -46.04 -3.19 11.93
C THR A 10 -45.13 -1.97 11.77
N SER A 11 -45.32 -0.91 12.56
CA SER A 11 -44.43 0.25 12.58
C SER A 11 -43.01 -0.09 13.05
N LEU A 12 -42.87 -1.01 14.03
CA LEU A 12 -41.56 -1.41 14.56
C LEU A 12 -40.77 -2.25 13.56
N ILE A 13 -41.45 -3.10 12.78
CA ILE A 13 -40.84 -3.93 11.73
C ILE A 13 -40.32 -3.07 10.58
N VAL A 14 -41.05 -2.00 10.20
CA VAL A 14 -40.62 -1.06 9.16
C VAL A 14 -39.42 -0.22 9.59
N CYS A 15 -39.38 0.24 10.86
CA CYS A 15 -38.22 0.97 11.37
C CYS A 15 -36.98 0.06 11.54
N LEU A 16 -37.16 -1.20 11.95
CA LEU A 16 -36.07 -2.18 12.03
C LEU A 16 -35.52 -2.55 10.65
N SER A 17 -36.36 -2.69 9.63
CA SER A 17 -35.90 -3.00 8.27
C SER A 17 -35.15 -1.82 7.64
N ILE A 18 -35.59 -0.57 7.83
CA ILE A 18 -34.86 0.60 7.34
C ILE A 18 -33.51 0.77 8.05
N GLY A 19 -33.44 0.48 9.36
CA GLY A 19 -32.20 0.53 10.14
C GLY A 19 -31.13 -0.44 9.65
N ILE A 20 -31.50 -1.66 9.24
CA ILE A 20 -30.55 -2.68 8.75
C ILE A 20 -29.96 -2.28 7.38
N PHE A 21 -30.77 -1.69 6.49
CA PHE A 21 -30.27 -1.23 5.19
C PHE A 21 -29.37 0.01 5.28
N ALA A 22 -29.61 0.90 6.25
CA ALA A 22 -28.71 2.04 6.47
C ALA A 22 -27.33 1.57 6.96
N VAL A 23 -27.27 0.66 7.94
CA VAL A 23 -26.00 0.18 8.49
C VAL A 23 -25.16 -0.58 7.45
N ALA A 24 -25.78 -1.38 6.58
CA ALA A 24 -25.08 -2.07 5.50
C ALA A 24 -24.49 -1.10 4.45
N GLY A 25 -25.22 -0.03 4.09
CA GLY A 25 -24.74 0.98 3.14
C GLY A 25 -23.57 1.82 3.67
N TYR A 26 -23.57 2.16 4.97
CA TYR A 26 -22.45 2.88 5.59
C TYR A 26 -21.19 2.00 5.73
N LEU A 27 -21.34 0.69 5.96
CA LEU A 27 -20.20 -0.22 6.07
C LEU A 27 -19.45 -0.39 4.74
N GLN A 28 -20.19 -0.55 3.63
CA GLN A 28 -19.59 -0.67 2.30
C GLN A 28 -18.88 0.61 1.84
N ALA A 29 -19.41 1.79 2.19
CA ALA A 29 -18.78 3.07 1.84
C ALA A 29 -17.48 3.33 2.61
N ALA A 30 -17.38 2.85 3.86
CA ALA A 30 -16.17 3.00 4.68
C ALA A 30 -15.03 2.05 4.24
N GLU A 31 -15.35 0.82 3.84
CA GLU A 31 -14.35 -0.13 3.32
C GLU A 31 -13.74 0.34 1.99
N ASP A 32 -14.54 0.97 1.11
CA ASP A 32 -14.05 1.49 -0.18
C ASP A 32 -13.13 2.71 -0.01
N GLN A 33 -13.43 3.61 0.93
CA GLN A 33 -12.61 4.81 1.20
C GLN A 33 -11.24 4.47 1.80
N GLY A 34 -11.18 3.59 2.81
CA GLY A 34 -9.91 3.15 3.41
C GLY A 34 -9.04 2.39 2.41
N THR A 35 -9.66 1.58 1.56
CA THR A 35 -8.95 0.85 0.50
C THR A 35 -8.38 1.81 -0.56
N GLN A 36 -9.12 2.84 -0.99
CA GLN A 36 -8.60 3.81 -1.96
C GLN A 36 -7.46 4.68 -1.40
N GLN A 37 -7.56 5.10 -0.13
CA GLN A 37 -6.48 5.85 0.53
C GLN A 37 -5.21 4.99 0.70
N GLY A 38 -5.36 3.73 1.08
CA GLY A 38 -4.24 2.78 1.17
C GLY A 38 -3.55 2.55 -0.17
N LYS A 39 -4.33 2.36 -1.25
CA LYS A 39 -3.81 2.28 -2.63
C LYS A 39 -2.97 3.49 -3.01
N ALA A 40 -3.50 4.70 -2.77
CA ALA A 40 -2.83 5.93 -3.13
C ALA A 40 -1.52 6.12 -2.37
N ALA A 41 -1.51 5.86 -1.06
CA ALA A 41 -0.32 5.95 -0.23
C ALA A 41 0.76 4.93 -0.65
N ILE A 42 0.39 3.68 -0.94
CA ILE A 42 1.34 2.68 -1.43
C ILE A 42 1.93 3.10 -2.78
N MET A 43 1.10 3.59 -3.71
CA MET A 43 1.56 4.03 -5.02
C MET A 43 2.48 5.25 -4.95
N GLU A 44 2.15 6.23 -4.11
CA GLU A 44 3.03 7.39 -3.88
C GLU A 44 4.35 6.94 -3.24
N GLY A 45 4.29 6.03 -2.26
CA GLY A 45 5.46 5.51 -1.59
C GLY A 45 6.37 4.71 -2.53
N ALA A 46 5.78 3.85 -3.36
CA ALA A 46 6.49 3.11 -4.40
C ALA A 46 7.13 4.06 -5.42
N LYS A 47 6.44 5.12 -5.82
CA LYS A 47 7.01 6.16 -6.70
C LYS A 47 8.21 6.85 -6.07
N LYS A 48 8.11 7.24 -4.79
CA LYS A 48 9.23 7.88 -4.08
C LYS A 48 10.42 6.94 -3.90
N MET A 49 10.18 5.65 -3.65
CA MET A 49 11.26 4.66 -3.65
C MET A 49 11.93 4.54 -5.02
N MET A 50 11.16 4.53 -6.11
CA MET A 50 11.70 4.57 -7.47
C MET A 50 12.52 5.84 -7.75
N ASP A 51 12.02 7.00 -7.36
CA ASP A 51 12.71 8.28 -7.51
C ASP A 51 14.03 8.30 -6.72
N GLY A 52 14.02 7.79 -5.48
CA GLY A 52 15.22 7.64 -4.67
C GLY A 52 16.23 6.65 -5.25
N ASN A 53 15.79 5.48 -5.72
CA ASN A 53 16.66 4.54 -6.43
C ASN A 53 17.29 5.20 -7.66
N LYS A 54 16.52 5.93 -8.47
CA LYS A 54 17.06 6.66 -9.62
C LYS A 54 18.14 7.66 -9.22
N MET A 55 17.97 8.38 -8.10
CA MET A 55 19.02 9.26 -7.57
C MET A 55 20.28 8.49 -7.18
N ILE A 56 20.14 7.33 -6.51
CA ILE A 56 21.27 6.46 -6.14
C ILE A 56 22.01 5.98 -7.39
N MET A 57 21.27 5.52 -8.39
CA MET A 57 21.82 5.06 -9.67
C MET A 57 22.53 6.19 -10.42
N ASP A 58 21.96 7.40 -10.43
CA ASP A 58 22.60 8.57 -11.04
C ASP A 58 23.90 8.95 -10.31
N ILE A 59 23.94 8.87 -8.97
CA ILE A 59 25.14 9.12 -8.18
C ILE A 59 26.20 8.04 -8.47
N ALA A 60 25.81 6.77 -8.46
CA ALA A 60 26.68 5.66 -8.78
C ALA A 60 27.26 5.81 -10.19
N ALA A 61 26.43 6.14 -11.18
CA ALA A 61 26.84 6.37 -12.56
C ALA A 61 27.81 7.57 -12.69
N LYS A 62 27.51 8.70 -12.03
CA LYS A 62 28.40 9.89 -12.01
C LYS A 62 29.77 9.58 -11.41
N LYS A 63 29.83 8.67 -10.44
CA LYS A 63 31.09 8.22 -9.84
C LYS A 63 31.74 7.04 -10.57
N GLY A 64 31.19 6.62 -11.71
CA GLY A 64 31.70 5.49 -12.50
C GLY A 64 31.56 4.14 -11.79
N MET A 65 30.68 4.04 -10.79
CA MET A 65 30.47 2.82 -10.03
C MET A 65 29.52 1.89 -10.78
N LYS A 66 30.10 0.88 -11.41
CA LYS A 66 29.36 -0.29 -11.86
C LYS A 66 29.45 -1.34 -10.76
N ASP A 67 28.36 -1.51 -10.03
CA ASP A 67 28.24 -2.58 -9.06
C ASP A 67 27.06 -3.49 -9.42
N ALA A 68 27.28 -4.79 -9.28
CA ALA A 68 26.25 -5.79 -9.51
C ALA A 68 25.11 -5.65 -8.50
N ASP A 69 25.41 -5.21 -7.28
CA ASP A 69 24.43 -5.00 -6.20
C ASP A 69 23.50 -3.83 -6.55
N PHE A 70 24.03 -2.71 -7.09
CA PHE A 70 23.21 -1.60 -7.58
C PHE A 70 22.32 -2.00 -8.76
N THR A 71 22.87 -2.77 -9.72
CA THR A 71 22.11 -3.23 -10.88
C THR A 71 21.01 -4.23 -10.48
N ALA A 72 21.30 -5.12 -9.53
CA ALA A 72 20.33 -6.07 -8.99
C ALA A 72 19.22 -5.35 -8.20
N ALA A 73 19.60 -4.36 -7.38
CA ALA A 73 18.65 -3.57 -6.62
C ALA A 73 17.74 -2.75 -7.53
N ASP A 74 18.27 -2.06 -8.55
CA ASP A 74 17.49 -1.31 -9.53
C ASP A 74 16.46 -2.18 -10.25
N LYS A 75 16.87 -3.40 -10.64
CA LYS A 75 15.96 -4.38 -11.23
C LYS A 75 14.88 -4.80 -10.24
N MET A 76 15.22 -5.13 -8.99
CA MET A 76 14.22 -5.50 -7.98
C MET A 76 13.26 -4.36 -7.65
N MET A 77 13.75 -3.12 -7.65
CA MET A 77 12.95 -1.92 -7.42
C MET A 77 11.95 -1.73 -8.56
N THR A 78 12.39 -1.91 -9.81
CA THR A 78 11.54 -1.82 -11.01
C THR A 78 10.52 -2.96 -11.06
N ASP A 79 10.96 -4.21 -10.89
CA ASP A 79 10.08 -5.38 -10.87
C ASP A 79 9.04 -5.26 -9.73
N GLY A 80 9.47 -4.78 -8.57
CA GLY A 80 8.61 -4.53 -7.42
C GLY A 80 7.56 -3.44 -7.70
N TYR A 81 7.97 -2.33 -8.31
CA TYR A 81 7.06 -1.26 -8.72
C TYR A 81 6.01 -1.75 -9.73
N ASP A 82 6.44 -2.52 -10.74
CA ASP A 82 5.54 -3.11 -11.73
C ASP A 82 4.52 -4.05 -11.09
N MET A 83 4.91 -4.84 -10.08
CA MET A 83 3.98 -5.66 -9.31
C MET A 83 2.99 -4.82 -8.51
N VAL A 84 3.41 -3.70 -7.92
CA VAL A 84 2.50 -2.78 -7.21
C VAL A 84 1.49 -2.19 -8.18
N VAL A 85 1.93 -1.71 -9.34
CA VAL A 85 1.06 -1.13 -10.38
C VAL A 85 0.09 -2.16 -10.95
N LYS A 86 0.57 -3.37 -11.27
CA LYS A 86 -0.29 -4.46 -11.76
C LYS A 86 -1.28 -4.89 -10.70
N GLY A 87 -0.82 -5.04 -9.46
CA GLY A 87 -1.66 -5.40 -8.33
C GLY A 87 -2.78 -4.39 -8.11
N GLU A 88 -2.47 -3.09 -8.14
CA GLU A 88 -3.44 -2.00 -8.01
C GLU A 88 -4.54 -2.08 -9.08
N LYS A 89 -4.16 -2.29 -10.35
CA LYS A 89 -5.12 -2.46 -11.46
C LYS A 89 -6.01 -3.69 -11.31
N MET A 90 -5.51 -4.73 -10.64
CA MET A 90 -6.26 -5.96 -10.35
C MET A 90 -7.14 -5.86 -9.09
N MET A 91 -7.05 -4.77 -8.33
CA MET A 91 -7.87 -4.58 -7.12
C MET A 91 -9.29 -4.10 -7.44
N THR A 92 -10.00 -4.85 -8.27
CA THR A 92 -11.40 -4.64 -8.66
C THR A 92 -12.18 -5.95 -8.58
N GLY A 93 -13.33 -5.97 -7.90
CA GLY A 93 -14.24 -7.13 -7.91
C GLY A 93 -13.57 -8.44 -7.44
N SER A 94 -13.65 -9.48 -8.28
CA SER A 94 -13.18 -10.83 -7.95
C SER A 94 -11.66 -11.01 -7.87
N THR A 95 -10.87 -10.09 -8.44
CA THR A 95 -9.39 -10.17 -8.45
C THR A 95 -8.74 -9.41 -7.30
N MET A 96 -9.53 -8.89 -6.35
CA MET A 96 -9.05 -8.04 -5.26
C MET A 96 -8.02 -8.70 -4.35
N ALA A 97 -8.19 -9.98 -4.00
CA ALA A 97 -7.25 -10.71 -3.16
C ALA A 97 -5.90 -10.93 -3.86
N GLU A 98 -5.92 -11.25 -5.16
CA GLU A 98 -4.72 -11.42 -5.98
C GLU A 98 -3.99 -10.08 -6.16
N GLY A 99 -4.74 -9.02 -6.44
CA GLY A 99 -4.21 -7.65 -6.53
C GLY A 99 -3.52 -7.21 -5.24
N LYS A 100 -4.16 -7.43 -4.07
CA LYS A 100 -3.53 -7.18 -2.76
C LYS A 100 -2.23 -7.96 -2.58
N SER A 101 -2.22 -9.25 -2.90
CA SER A 101 -1.01 -10.09 -2.80
C SER A 101 0.12 -9.58 -3.70
N MET A 102 -0.18 -9.13 -4.91
CA MET A 102 0.82 -8.53 -5.81
C MET A 102 1.38 -7.23 -5.26
N VAL A 103 0.52 -6.33 -4.75
CA VAL A 103 0.96 -5.08 -4.11
C VAL A 103 1.87 -5.36 -2.91
N GLN A 104 1.52 -6.32 -2.05
CA GLN A 104 2.34 -6.70 -0.90
C GLN A 104 3.70 -7.27 -1.31
N ARG A 105 3.72 -8.19 -2.29
CA ARG A 105 4.97 -8.78 -2.81
C ARG A 105 5.85 -7.73 -3.47
N GLY A 106 5.28 -6.89 -4.32
CA GLY A 106 5.99 -5.80 -4.99
C GLY A 106 6.58 -4.81 -3.99
N SER A 107 5.78 -4.39 -3.01
CA SER A 107 6.24 -3.49 -1.93
C SER A 107 7.40 -4.10 -1.14
N LYS A 108 7.33 -5.39 -0.80
CA LYS A 108 8.42 -6.09 -0.13
C LYS A 108 9.69 -6.14 -0.98
N MET A 109 9.57 -6.44 -2.28
CA MET A 109 10.70 -6.44 -3.20
C MET A 109 11.39 -5.06 -3.25
N MET A 110 10.61 -3.97 -3.30
CA MET A 110 11.17 -2.62 -3.27
C MET A 110 11.89 -2.31 -1.95
N LEU A 111 11.33 -2.74 -0.81
CA LEU A 111 11.99 -2.59 0.49
C LEU A 111 13.29 -3.38 0.60
N ASP A 112 13.34 -4.59 0.03
CA ASP A 112 14.56 -5.39 0.01
C ASP A 112 15.59 -4.82 -0.99
N ALA A 113 15.16 -4.28 -2.13
CA ALA A 113 15.99 -3.51 -3.07
C ALA A 113 16.67 -2.33 -2.38
N LYS A 114 15.91 -1.51 -1.64
CA LYS A 114 16.45 -0.39 -0.86
C LYS A 114 17.53 -0.83 0.12
N LYS A 115 17.35 -1.96 0.83
CA LYS A 115 18.38 -2.46 1.77
C LYS A 115 19.66 -2.84 1.04
N MET A 116 19.55 -3.42 -0.15
CA MET A 116 20.71 -3.71 -1.00
C MET A 116 21.39 -2.43 -1.48
N GLU A 117 20.64 -1.41 -1.91
CA GLU A 117 21.20 -0.10 -2.28
C GLU A 117 21.95 0.56 -1.13
N VAL A 118 21.39 0.54 0.09
CA VAL A 118 22.04 1.08 1.29
C VAL A 118 23.34 0.34 1.57
N ALA A 119 23.31 -0.99 1.59
CA ALA A 119 24.49 -1.81 1.83
C ALA A 119 25.56 -1.61 0.74
N ALA A 120 25.16 -1.51 -0.53
CA ALA A 120 26.05 -1.24 -1.65
C ALA A 120 26.67 0.16 -1.55
N ALA A 121 25.88 1.17 -1.19
CA ALA A 121 26.34 2.54 -1.00
C ALA A 121 27.32 2.66 0.18
N GLU A 122 27.07 1.97 1.29
CA GLU A 122 27.99 1.91 2.43
C GLU A 122 29.30 1.23 2.06
N LYS A 123 29.23 0.07 1.38
CA LYS A 123 30.40 -0.66 0.88
C LYS A 123 31.23 0.17 -0.10
N LYS A 124 30.61 1.07 -0.86
CA LYS A 124 31.27 1.96 -1.82
C LYS A 124 31.63 3.33 -1.26
N GLY A 125 31.28 3.62 -0.01
CA GLY A 125 31.55 4.89 0.65
C GLY A 125 30.83 6.08 0.00
N ILE A 126 29.62 5.87 -0.55
CA ILE A 126 28.79 6.94 -1.15
C ILE A 126 27.54 7.27 -0.33
N SER A 127 27.45 6.75 0.90
CA SER A 127 26.24 6.89 1.73
C SER A 127 25.88 8.34 2.03
N GLN A 128 26.86 9.24 2.15
CA GLN A 128 26.61 10.66 2.39
C GLN A 128 26.02 11.34 1.16
N GLU A 129 26.51 11.00 -0.02
CA GLU A 129 26.00 11.50 -1.28
C GLU A 129 24.60 10.95 -1.58
N CYS A 130 24.32 9.72 -1.14
CA CYS A 130 23.02 9.10 -1.25
C CYS A 130 22.04 9.51 -0.14
N ALA A 131 22.41 10.37 0.82
CA ALA A 131 21.57 10.70 1.98
C ALA A 131 20.17 11.21 1.59
N ALA A 132 20.10 12.16 0.66
CA ALA A 132 18.82 12.69 0.16
C ALA A 132 17.97 11.62 -0.55
N ALA A 133 18.62 10.67 -1.21
CA ALA A 133 17.95 9.55 -1.84
C ALA A 133 17.43 8.54 -0.81
N PHE A 134 18.20 8.28 0.26
CA PHE A 134 17.75 7.45 1.38
C PHE A 134 16.59 8.06 2.14
N ASP A 135 16.58 9.39 2.31
CA ASP A 135 15.44 10.10 2.90
C ASP A 135 14.19 9.96 2.04
N THR A 136 14.34 10.09 0.72
CA THR A 136 13.24 9.91 -0.24
C THR A 136 12.72 8.46 -0.21
N CYS A 137 13.60 7.46 -0.20
CA CYS A 137 13.26 6.06 -0.03
C CYS A 137 12.70 5.75 1.37
N GLY A 138 13.09 6.50 2.40
CA GLY A 138 12.58 6.42 3.77
C GLY A 138 11.14 6.88 3.86
N PHE A 139 10.85 8.03 3.26
CA PHE A 139 9.49 8.52 3.14
C PHE A 139 8.62 7.59 2.30
N GLY A 140 9.16 7.05 1.21
CA GLY A 140 8.45 6.07 0.38
C GLY A 140 8.11 4.78 1.15
N GLU A 141 9.05 4.25 1.91
CA GLU A 141 8.84 3.11 2.82
C GLU A 141 7.77 3.40 3.87
N TYR A 142 7.79 4.59 4.47
CA TYR A 142 6.77 5.00 5.43
C TYR A 142 5.37 5.02 4.80
N GLN A 143 5.23 5.60 3.60
CA GLN A 143 3.96 5.63 2.88
C GLN A 143 3.46 4.24 2.47
N ILE A 144 4.36 3.37 2.00
CA ILE A 144 4.04 1.98 1.74
C ILE A 144 3.52 1.31 3.00
N LYS A 145 4.22 1.47 4.13
CA LYS A 145 3.80 0.89 5.41
C LYS A 145 2.48 1.46 5.90
N GLN A 146 2.25 2.78 5.75
CA GLN A 146 1.01 3.43 6.14
C GLN A 146 -0.18 2.99 5.30
N GLY A 147 -0.06 3.03 3.97
CA GLY A 147 -1.13 2.56 3.07
C GLY A 147 -1.35 1.05 3.15
N ALA A 148 -0.35 0.32 3.63
CA ALA A 148 -0.41 -1.09 3.95
C ALA A 148 -1.08 -1.42 5.29
N LEU A 149 -1.24 -0.48 6.24
CA LEU A 149 -1.61 -0.82 7.63
C LEU A 149 -2.89 -1.68 7.71
N ASP A 150 -3.96 -1.32 6.99
CA ASP A 150 -5.21 -2.09 6.95
C ASP A 150 -5.11 -3.41 6.18
N TRP A 151 -4.12 -3.56 5.29
CA TRP A 151 -3.96 -4.74 4.43
C TRP A 151 -2.88 -5.72 4.90
N PHE A 152 -1.86 -5.24 5.62
CA PHE A 152 -0.73 -6.01 6.14
C PHE A 152 -0.94 -6.47 7.58
N PHE A 153 -1.59 -5.65 8.41
CA PHE A 153 -1.87 -6.02 9.80
C PHE A 153 -3.27 -6.62 9.98
N GLY A 154 -4.08 -6.62 8.92
CA GLY A 154 -5.51 -6.85 9.01
C GLY A 154 -6.14 -5.67 9.74
N ALA A 155 -7.17 -5.07 9.14
CA ALA A 155 -8.02 -4.17 9.90
C ALA A 155 -8.42 -4.88 11.20
N ALA A 156 -7.99 -4.30 12.32
CA ALA A 156 -8.56 -4.51 13.64
C ALA A 156 -9.99 -3.96 13.63
N GLY A 157 -10.86 -4.60 12.86
CA GLY A 157 -12.29 -4.32 12.73
C GLY A 157 -13.15 -5.57 12.85
N GLY A 158 -12.56 -6.70 13.22
CA GLY A 158 -13.26 -7.94 13.58
C GLY A 158 -12.88 -8.38 14.99
N GLY A 159 -13.78 -8.11 15.97
CA GLY A 159 -13.64 -8.47 17.39
C GLY A 159 -12.69 -7.52 18.12
N TRP A 160 -13.09 -6.74 19.13
CA TRP A 160 -13.96 -7.07 20.27
C TRP A 160 -14.91 -5.92 20.59
#